data_AF-A0A6N8BM18-F1
#
_entry.id   AF-A0A6N8BM18-F1
#
_cell.length_a   1.000
_cell.length_b   1.000
_cell.length_c   1.000
_cell.angle_alpha   90.00
_cell.angle_beta   90.00
_cell.angle_gamma   90.00
#
_symmetry.space_group_name_H-M   'P 1'
#
loop_
_entity.id
_entity.type
_entity.pdbx_description
1 polymer ?
#
loop_
_entity_poly.entity_id
_entity_poly.type
_entity_poly.pdbx_seq_one_letter_code
_entity_poly.pdbx_strand_id
1 'polypeptide(L)'
;MSQEADAPTPLEAELGNAPGVGLTLEQIRSVVSKAHDVMLPKDDATLMIATILNAYLTEVDKLQARHEKGLTRLMAEKTDAYVAGVQTVVNQLSTSLSSASVEGIRKVFDDHAARLATFKSNVTLAAVVVGLSALLNVAVFILKAVR
;
A
#
# COMPACT_ATOMS: atom_id res chain seq x y z
N MET A 1 21.40 -33.16 -16.66
CA MET A 1 22.61 -33.73 -16.03
C MET A 1 22.36 -33.67 -14.55
N SER A 2 22.03 -34.81 -13.93
CA SER A 2 21.83 -34.89 -12.48
C SER A 2 23.19 -34.72 -11.83
N GLN A 3 23.33 -33.71 -10.99
CA GLN A 3 24.52 -33.48 -10.20
C GLN A 3 24.61 -34.64 -9.21
N GLU A 4 25.53 -35.58 -9.43
CA GLU A 4 25.97 -36.52 -8.40
C GLU A 4 26.41 -35.66 -7.22
N ALA A 5 25.68 -35.72 -6.11
CA ALA A 5 26.09 -35.07 -4.89
C ALA A 5 27.33 -35.81 -4.41
N ASP A 6 28.48 -35.16 -4.57
CA ASP A 6 29.77 -35.68 -4.12
C ASP A 6 29.67 -35.99 -2.62
N ALA A 7 30.21 -37.13 -2.19
CA ALA A 7 30.14 -37.53 -0.78
C ALA A 7 30.83 -36.46 0.08
N PRO A 8 30.27 -36.08 1.25
CA PRO A 8 30.85 -35.03 2.08
C PRO A 8 32.27 -35.43 2.49
N THR A 9 33.19 -34.49 2.31
CA THR A 9 34.58 -34.67 2.76
C THR A 9 34.63 -34.85 4.28
N PRO A 10 35.68 -35.48 4.83
CA PRO A 10 35.82 -35.65 6.28
C PRO A 10 35.69 -34.33 7.07
N LEU A 11 36.14 -33.22 6.47
CA LEU A 11 36.04 -31.89 7.06
C LEU A 11 34.60 -31.36 7.06
N GLU A 12 33.85 -31.58 5.98
CA GLU A 12 32.43 -31.22 5.88
C GLU A 12 31.55 -32.07 6.81
N ALA A 13 31.89 -33.35 7.00
CA ALA A 13 31.21 -34.21 7.95
C ALA A 13 31.38 -33.73 9.41
N GLU A 14 32.54 -33.17 9.75
CA GLU A 14 32.84 -32.63 11.08
C GLU A 14 32.27 -31.22 11.33
N LEU A 15 32.22 -30.37 10.29
CA LEU A 15 31.76 -28.98 10.39
C LEU A 15 30.25 -28.80 10.13
N GLY A 16 29.61 -29.77 9.49
CA GLY A 16 28.20 -29.68 9.10
C GLY A 16 27.92 -28.46 8.21
N ASN A 17 26.75 -27.83 8.40
CA ASN A 17 26.26 -26.75 7.54
C ASN A 17 26.86 -25.37 7.84
N ALA A 18 27.77 -25.26 8.81
CA ALA A 18 28.40 -24.00 9.21
C ALA A 18 29.93 -24.13 9.17
N PRO A 19 30.54 -24.15 7.96
CA PRO A 19 31.96 -24.39 7.82
C PRO A 19 32.78 -23.26 8.45
N GLY A 20 33.34 -23.53 9.63
CA GLY A 20 34.40 -22.74 10.25
C GLY A 20 34.01 -21.37 10.84
N VAL A 21 32.76 -20.94 10.75
CA VAL A 21 32.33 -19.62 11.23
C VAL A 21 32.34 -19.57 12.77
N GLY A 22 33.16 -18.68 13.34
CA GLY A 22 33.20 -18.44 14.78
C GLY A 22 34.01 -19.46 15.59
N LEU A 23 34.75 -20.36 14.93
CA LEU A 23 35.65 -21.28 15.62
C LEU A 23 36.93 -20.57 16.09
N THR A 24 37.31 -20.84 17.33
CA THR A 24 38.63 -20.47 17.86
C THR A 24 39.74 -21.27 17.17
N LEU A 25 40.97 -20.75 17.19
CA LEU A 25 42.11 -21.44 16.55
C LEU A 25 42.32 -22.86 17.09
N GLU A 26 42.10 -23.09 18.38
CA GLU A 26 42.21 -24.43 18.97
C GLU A 26 41.07 -25.36 18.52
N GLN A 27 39.87 -24.83 18.29
CA GLN A 27 38.78 -25.60 17.70
C GLN A 27 39.06 -25.95 16.25
N ILE A 28 39.66 -25.04 15.47
CA ILE A 28 40.08 -25.30 14.09
C ILE A 28 41.14 -26.41 14.06
N ARG A 29 42.14 -26.34 14.94
CA ARG A 29 43.17 -27.40 15.08
C ARG A 29 42.55 -28.75 15.45
N SER A 30 41.59 -28.76 16.37
CA SER A 30 40.87 -29.96 16.78
C SER A 30 40.07 -30.58 15.63
N VAL A 31 39.31 -29.77 14.88
CA VAL A 31 38.50 -30.24 13.74
C VAL A 31 39.39 -30.78 12.62
N VAL A 32 40.46 -30.06 12.26
CA VAL A 32 41.40 -30.52 11.21
C VAL A 32 42.10 -31.81 11.64
N SER A 33 42.50 -31.91 12.91
CA SER A 33 43.11 -33.14 13.44
C SER A 33 42.15 -34.31 13.43
N LYS A 34 40.86 -34.09 13.71
CA LYS A 34 39.85 -35.15 13.69
C LYS A 34 39.51 -35.59 12.26
N ALA A 35 39.46 -34.65 11.32
CA ALA A 35 39.10 -34.91 9.93
C ALA A 35 40.25 -35.53 9.10
N HIS A 36 41.50 -35.17 9.39
CA HIS A 36 42.66 -35.55 8.57
C HIS A 36 43.76 -36.30 9.32
N ASP A 37 43.58 -36.58 10.62
CA ASP A 37 44.59 -37.20 11.50
C ASP A 37 45.93 -36.45 11.53
N VAL A 38 45.89 -35.13 11.25
CA VAL A 38 47.07 -34.24 11.24
C VAL A 38 46.91 -33.15 12.29
N MET A 39 47.84 -33.12 13.25
CA MET A 39 47.97 -32.04 14.21
C MET A 39 48.69 -30.84 13.59
N LEU A 40 47.95 -29.76 13.36
CA LEU A 40 48.52 -28.48 12.94
C LEU A 40 49.42 -27.90 14.06
N PRO A 41 50.69 -27.56 13.77
CA PRO A 41 51.54 -26.80 14.69
C PRO A 41 50.90 -25.46 15.07
N LYS A 42 51.24 -24.92 16.24
CA LYS A 42 50.70 -23.63 16.70
C LYS A 42 51.11 -22.45 15.80
N ASP A 43 52.29 -22.55 15.20
CA ASP A 43 52.86 -21.53 14.32
C ASP A 43 52.58 -21.81 12.83
N ASP A 44 51.65 -22.71 12.53
CA ASP A 44 51.31 -23.05 11.15
C ASP A 44 50.67 -21.85 10.41
N ALA A 45 51.11 -21.60 9.18
CA ALA A 45 50.59 -20.51 8.34
C ALA A 45 49.06 -20.61 8.13
N THR A 46 48.49 -21.82 8.17
CA THR A 46 47.05 -22.07 8.07
C THR A 46 46.27 -21.42 9.21
N LEU A 47 46.83 -21.40 10.43
CA LEU A 47 46.19 -20.76 11.60
C LEU A 47 46.29 -19.23 11.55
N MET A 48 47.35 -18.69 10.94
CA MET A 48 47.45 -17.27 10.63
C MET A 48 46.36 -16.84 9.64
N ILE A 49 46.17 -17.63 8.57
CA ILE A 49 45.11 -17.40 7.57
C ILE A 49 43.73 -17.51 8.24
N ALA A 50 43.51 -18.53 9.09
CA ALA A 50 42.25 -18.68 9.83
C ALA A 50 41.93 -17.46 10.71
N THR A 51 42.95 -16.85 11.33
CA THR A 51 42.80 -15.62 12.13
C THR A 51 42.33 -14.45 11.25
N ILE A 52 42.94 -14.27 10.08
CA ILE A 52 42.58 -13.22 9.13
C ILE A 52 41.15 -13.43 8.61
N LEU A 53 40.79 -14.66 8.27
CA LEU A 53 39.45 -15.02 7.80
C LEU A 53 38.40 -14.78 8.89
N ASN A 54 38.68 -15.13 10.14
CA ASN A 54 37.80 -14.83 11.28
C ASN A 54 37.61 -13.33 11.50
N ALA A 55 38.67 -12.54 11.37
CA ALA A 55 38.59 -11.07 11.44
C ALA A 55 37.74 -10.50 10.30
N TYR A 56 37.93 -11.02 9.08
CA TYR A 56 37.14 -10.64 7.91
C TYR A 56 35.65 -10.97 8.09
N LEU A 57 35.32 -12.19 8.52
CA LEU A 57 33.93 -12.59 8.80
C LEU A 57 33.28 -11.70 9.86
N THR A 58 34.04 -11.29 10.88
CA THR A 58 33.56 -10.35 11.90
C THR A 58 33.24 -8.97 11.31
N GLU A 59 34.05 -8.45 10.39
CA GLU A 59 33.76 -7.18 9.70
C GLU A 59 32.59 -7.30 8.72
N VAL A 60 32.43 -8.45 8.05
CA VAL A 60 31.25 -8.73 7.22
C VAL A 60 29.98 -8.73 8.06
N ASP A 61 29.99 -9.37 9.23
CA ASP A 61 28.84 -9.39 10.14
C ASP A 61 28.48 -7.97 10.63
N LYS A 62 29.48 -7.17 11.01
CA LYS A 62 29.27 -5.75 11.36
C LYS A 62 28.69 -4.95 10.19
N LEU A 63 29.16 -5.20 8.96
CA LEU A 63 28.64 -4.54 7.77
C LEU A 63 27.20 -4.95 7.49
N GLN A 64 26.88 -6.23 7.60
CA GLN A 64 25.54 -6.76 7.45
C GLN A 64 24.58 -6.16 8.49
N ALA A 65 24.98 -6.09 9.75
CA ALA A 65 24.18 -5.45 10.80
C ALA A 65 23.93 -3.95 10.53
N ARG A 66 24.93 -3.24 9.98
CA ARG A 66 24.76 -1.84 9.55
C ARG A 66 23.79 -1.72 8.37
N HIS A 67 23.89 -2.62 7.39
CA HIS A 67 22.98 -2.65 6.25
C HIS A 67 21.56 -2.98 6.66
N GLU A 68 21.34 -3.96 7.53
CA GLU A 68 20.02 -4.31 8.05
C GLU A 68 19.38 -3.13 8.77
N LYS A 69 20.13 -2.43 9.62
CA LYS A 69 19.67 -1.22 10.30
C LYS A 69 19.35 -0.08 9.32
N GLY A 70 20.20 0.12 8.31
CA GLY A 70 19.99 1.12 7.27
C GLY A 70 18.76 0.83 6.43
N LEU A 71 18.58 -0.43 6.01
CA LEU A 71 17.43 -0.89 5.23
C LEU A 71 16.13 -0.76 6.03
N THR A 72 16.15 -1.15 7.31
CA THR A 72 15.00 -1.00 8.21
C THR A 72 14.57 0.46 8.31
N ARG A 73 15.54 1.38 8.50
CA ARG A 73 15.26 2.82 8.54
C ARG A 73 14.72 3.34 7.22
N LEU A 74 15.31 2.95 6.09
CA LEU A 74 14.86 3.35 4.76
C LEU A 74 13.43 2.85 4.50
N MET A 75 13.12 1.61 4.86
CA MET A 75 11.78 1.04 4.71
C MET A 75 10.75 1.77 5.57
N ALA A 76 11.10 2.13 6.81
CA ALA A 76 10.24 2.95 7.66
C ALA A 76 9.96 4.32 7.02
N GLU A 77 11.00 5.03 6.59
CA GLU A 77 10.87 6.35 5.97
C GLU A 77 10.03 6.31 4.68
N LYS A 78 10.26 5.31 3.81
CA LYS A 78 9.46 5.14 2.59
C LYS A 78 8.02 4.75 2.89
N THR A 79 7.78 3.94 3.93
CA THR A 79 6.43 3.57 4.37
C THR A 79 5.68 4.79 4.88
N ASP A 80 6.30 5.60 5.75
CA ASP A 80 5.69 6.82 6.28
C ASP A 80 5.36 7.82 5.16
N ALA A 81 6.29 8.02 4.22
CA ALA A 81 6.07 8.87 3.06
C ALA A 81 4.93 8.37 2.16
N TYR A 82 4.85 7.05 1.94
CA TYR A 82 3.77 6.44 1.18
C TYR A 82 2.41 6.62 1.87
N VAL A 83 2.34 6.35 3.18
CA VAL A 83 1.11 6.52 3.98
C VAL A 83 0.65 7.98 3.97
N ALA A 84 1.57 8.93 4.15
CA ALA A 84 1.26 10.36 4.06
C ALA A 84 0.73 10.74 2.68
N GLY A 85 1.36 10.26 1.60
CA GLY A 85 0.90 10.49 0.23
C GLY A 85 -0.49 9.92 -0.03
N VAL A 86 -0.75 8.69 0.41
CA VAL A 86 -2.09 8.06 0.32
C VAL A 86 -3.12 8.91 1.06
N GLN A 87 -2.80 9.38 2.27
CA GLN A 87 -3.72 10.22 3.05
C GLN A 87 -4.02 11.54 2.34
N THR A 88 -3.03 12.19 1.73
CA THR A 88 -3.24 13.38 0.91
C THR A 88 -4.18 13.11 -0.26
N VAL A 89 -3.95 12.03 -1.02
CA VAL A 89 -4.78 11.67 -2.17
C VAL A 89 -6.22 11.35 -1.74
N VAL A 90 -6.39 10.62 -0.63
CA VAL A 90 -7.72 10.31 -0.07
C VAL A 90 -8.45 11.58 0.36
N ASN A 91 -7.77 12.52 1.00
CA ASN A 91 -8.37 13.80 1.41
C ASN A 91 -8.79 14.65 0.19
N GLN A 92 -7.97 14.68 -0.86
CA GLN A 92 -8.30 15.36 -2.13
C GLN A 92 -9.48 14.70 -2.83
N LEU A 93 -9.51 13.36 -2.86
CA LEU A 93 -10.62 12.58 -3.41
C LEU A 93 -11.92 12.84 -2.63
N SER A 94 -11.87 12.81 -1.30
CA SER A 94 -13.00 13.10 -0.42
C SER A 94 -13.56 14.52 -0.67
N THR A 95 -12.67 15.51 -0.75
CA THR A 95 -13.05 16.90 -1.07
C THR A 95 -13.71 16.99 -2.45
N SER A 96 -13.14 16.31 -3.45
CA SER A 96 -13.65 16.31 -4.83
C SER A 96 -15.00 15.60 -4.95
N LEU A 97 -15.21 14.50 -4.23
CA LEU A 97 -16.48 13.79 -4.21
C LEU A 97 -17.56 14.58 -3.46
N SER A 98 -17.19 15.24 -2.35
CA SER A 98 -18.09 16.11 -1.60
C SER A 98 -18.54 17.30 -2.45
N SER A 99 -17.60 17.99 -3.10
CA SER A 99 -17.93 19.12 -3.98
C SER A 99 -18.77 18.70 -5.18
N ALA A 100 -18.42 17.59 -5.84
CA ALA A 100 -19.21 17.03 -6.94
C ALA A 100 -20.63 16.65 -6.49
N SER A 101 -20.78 16.09 -5.29
CA SER A 101 -22.09 15.74 -4.72
C SER A 101 -22.93 16.97 -4.39
N VAL A 102 -22.33 18.00 -3.78
CA VAL A 102 -23.01 19.28 -3.48
C VAL A 102 -23.46 19.97 -4.77
N GLU A 103 -22.59 20.02 -5.78
CA GLU A 103 -22.92 20.59 -7.09
C GLU A 103 -24.05 19.80 -7.78
N GLY A 104 -24.01 18.47 -7.69
CA GLY A 104 -25.08 17.59 -8.17
C GLY A 104 -26.42 17.87 -7.49
N ILE A 105 -26.44 17.99 -6.15
CA ILE A 105 -27.64 18.33 -5.38
C ILE A 105 -28.17 19.69 -5.82
N ARG A 106 -27.31 20.71 -5.92
CA ARG A 106 -27.69 22.06 -6.33
C ARG A 106 -28.35 22.05 -7.72
N LYS A 107 -27.74 21.36 -8.69
CA LYS A 107 -28.28 21.22 -10.04
C LYS A 107 -29.65 20.56 -10.06
N VAL A 108 -29.88 19.52 -9.24
CA VAL A 108 -31.19 18.88 -9.11
C VAL A 108 -32.22 19.84 -8.54
N PHE A 109 -31.87 20.65 -7.53
CA PHE A 109 -32.77 21.65 -6.97
C PHE A 109 -33.10 22.77 -7.96
N ASP A 110 -32.12 23.24 -8.73
CA ASP A 110 -32.33 24.25 -9.77
C ASP A 110 -33.27 23.72 -10.88
N ASP A 111 -33.11 22.45 -11.30
CA ASP A 111 -34.04 21.82 -12.26
C ASP A 111 -35.45 21.66 -11.69
N HIS A 112 -35.58 21.28 -10.40
CA HIS A 112 -36.88 21.23 -9.73
C HIS A 112 -37.53 22.61 -9.62
N ALA A 113 -36.76 23.66 -9.31
CA ALA A 113 -37.26 25.03 -9.24
C ALA A 113 -37.79 25.50 -10.61
N ALA A 114 -37.07 25.19 -11.70
CA ALA A 114 -37.50 25.49 -13.06
C ALA A 114 -38.79 24.74 -13.46
N ARG A 115 -38.87 23.45 -13.13
CA ARG A 115 -40.09 22.64 -13.35
C ARG A 115 -41.28 23.17 -12.55
N LEU A 116 -41.06 23.56 -11.29
CA LEU A 116 -42.11 24.10 -10.43
C LEU A 116 -42.60 25.46 -10.93
N ALA A 117 -41.70 26.32 -11.41
CA ALA A 117 -42.08 27.60 -12.02
C ALA A 117 -42.96 27.40 -13.26
N THR A 118 -42.57 26.44 -14.11
CA THR A 118 -43.36 26.06 -15.30
C THR A 118 -44.73 25.51 -14.91
N PHE A 119 -44.77 24.61 -13.92
CA PHE A 119 -46.02 24.07 -13.39
C PHE A 119 -46.94 25.17 -12.84
N LYS A 120 -46.40 26.10 -12.04
CA LYS A 120 -47.15 27.25 -11.51
C LYS A 120 -47.72 28.10 -12.64
N SER A 121 -46.94 28.38 -13.67
CA SER A 121 -47.40 29.13 -14.85
C SER A 121 -48.56 28.41 -15.54
N ASN A 122 -48.43 27.10 -15.80
CA ASN A 122 -49.47 26.30 -16.43
C ASN A 122 -50.75 26.23 -15.59
N VAL A 123 -50.63 26.04 -14.27
CA VAL A 123 -51.78 26.04 -13.34
C VAL A 123 -52.46 27.40 -13.32
N THR A 124 -51.69 28.49 -13.33
CA THR A 124 -52.26 29.85 -13.39
C THR A 124 -53.06 30.05 -14.68
N LEU A 125 -52.52 29.60 -15.81
CA LEU A 125 -53.22 29.66 -17.10
C LEU A 125 -54.50 28.81 -17.10
N ALA A 126 -54.45 27.60 -16.56
CA ALA A 126 -55.62 26.75 -16.40
C ALA A 126 -56.70 27.41 -15.51
N ALA A 127 -56.29 28.04 -14.40
CA ALA A 127 -57.21 28.75 -13.52
C ALA A 127 -57.89 29.94 -14.24
N VAL A 128 -57.15 30.68 -15.08
CA VAL A 128 -57.72 31.75 -15.91
C VAL A 128 -58.76 31.19 -16.89
N VAL A 129 -58.45 30.08 -17.58
CA VAL A 129 -59.38 29.44 -18.51
C VAL A 129 -60.66 28.98 -17.81
N VAL A 130 -60.54 28.35 -16.64
CA VAL A 130 -61.70 27.93 -15.83
C VAL A 130 -62.52 29.13 -15.38
N GLY A 131 -61.87 30.21 -14.92
CA GLY A 131 -62.55 31.44 -14.52
C GLY A 131 -63.32 32.09 -15.68
N LEU A 132 -62.70 32.19 -16.86
CA LEU A 132 -63.37 32.67 -18.07
C LEU A 132 -64.55 31.78 -18.48
N SER A 133 -64.38 30.46 -18.39
CA SER A 133 -65.45 29.49 -18.70
C SER A 133 -66.64 29.62 -17.75
N ALA A 134 -66.38 29.83 -16.46
CA ALA A 134 -67.42 30.06 -15.47
C ALA A 134 -68.19 31.37 -15.76
N LEU A 135 -67.49 32.46 -16.08
CA LEU A 135 -68.11 33.74 -16.44
C LEU A 135 -68.98 33.63 -17.70
N LEU A 136 -68.49 32.92 -18.73
CA LEU A 136 -69.27 32.66 -19.94
C LEU A 136 -70.55 31.87 -19.63
N ASN A 137 -70.46 30.84 -18.79
CA ASN A 137 -71.65 30.08 -18.38
C ASN A 137 -72.68 30.96 -17.66
N VAL A 138 -72.23 31.82 -16.74
CA VAL A 138 -73.12 32.77 -16.04
C VAL A 138 -73.78 33.75 -17.02
N ALA A 139 -73.01 34.30 -17.96
CA ALA A 139 -73.53 35.23 -18.95
C ALA A 139 -74.61 34.60 -19.85
N VAL A 140 -74.39 33.36 -20.33
CA VAL A 140 -75.38 32.61 -21.10
C VAL A 140 -76.65 32.36 -20.28
N PHE A 141 -76.52 32.04 -18.99
CA PHE A 141 -77.67 31.82 -18.10
C PHE A 141 -78.52 33.08 -17.94
N ILE A 142 -77.89 34.25 -17.71
CA ILE A 142 -78.59 35.53 -17.61
C ILE A 142 -79.28 35.89 -18.92
N LEU A 143 -78.59 35.76 -20.06
CA LEU A 143 -79.16 36.05 -21.38
C LEU A 143 -80.35 35.15 -21.73
N LYS A 144 -80.33 33.89 -21.30
CA LYS A 144 -81.45 32.95 -21.50
C LYS A 144 -82.61 33.20 -20.53
N ALA A 145 -82.37 33.82 -19.37
CA ALA A 145 -83.41 34.17 -18.41
C ALA A 145 -84.17 35.47 -18.75
N VAL A 146 -83.57 36.35 -19.57
CA VAL A 146 -84.15 37.63 -20.01
C VAL A 146 -84.93 37.48 -21.34
N ARG A 147 -84.90 36.31 -21.97
CA ARG A 147 -85.61 35.97 -23.21
C ARG A 147 -86.76 35.01 -22.92
#